data_AF-A0A6P3YZF8-F1
#
_entry.id   AF-A0A6P3YZF8-F1
#
_cell.length_a   1.000
_cell.length_b   1.000
_cell.length_c   1.000
_cell.angle_alpha   90.00
_cell.angle_beta   90.00
_cell.angle_gamma   90.00
#
_symmetry.space_group_name_H-M   'P 1'
#
loop_
_entity.id
_entity.type
_entity.pdbx_description
1 polymer ?
#
loop_
_entity_poly.entity_id
_entity_poly.type
_entity_poly.pdbx_seq_one_letter_code
_entity_poly.pdbx_strand_id
1 'polypeptide(L)'
;MQVLAVLEKSKSMVFTGHSFGGSIASLYALWLLCYLHSSSSSIPIFCITFGSPLLGNESFSRAILRERWGGNFCHVVSKHDIMPRLLFAPLLTHQLHLLLNHWHLSMASQQIGNPAGVLQVPDEDKAEFLRFVLAYLERSSQLAVEGERREMFWPFGSYLFCSKEGGICLENAVSVIKMMHLMVATVSLDECIMDHLNYGDYIGNFSSQFLKRRNFMQGGLGPCSSYEAGLALALQSSGLAWQIQGKKLDIFCSSSRHCDS
;
A
#
# COMPACT_ATOMS: atom_id res chain seq x y z
N MET A 1 -10.26 -22.37 -17.18
CA MET A 1 -9.43 -23.47 -17.72
C MET A 1 -7.96 -23.08 -17.96
N GLN A 2 -7.63 -21.88 -18.45
CA GLN A 2 -6.23 -21.55 -18.80
C GLN A 2 -5.25 -21.52 -17.62
N VAL A 3 -5.62 -20.97 -16.47
CA VAL A 3 -4.71 -20.88 -15.30
C VAL A 3 -4.38 -22.24 -14.70
N LEU A 4 -5.32 -23.19 -14.67
CA LEU A 4 -5.05 -24.55 -14.18
C LEU A 4 -4.05 -25.29 -15.07
N ALA A 5 -4.11 -25.08 -16.40
CA ALA A 5 -3.13 -25.64 -17.32
C ALA A 5 -1.72 -25.02 -17.15
N VAL A 6 -1.64 -23.74 -16.77
CA VAL A 6 -0.36 -23.07 -16.44
C VAL A 6 0.17 -23.58 -15.09
N LEU A 7 -0.72 -23.79 -14.12
CA LEU A 7 -0.38 -24.31 -12.79
C LEU A 7 0.34 -25.66 -12.88
N GLU A 8 -0.16 -26.60 -13.67
CA GLU A 8 0.45 -27.93 -13.87
C GLU A 8 1.89 -27.88 -14.40
N LYS A 9 2.28 -26.79 -15.07
CA LYS A 9 3.59 -26.63 -15.70
C LYS A 9 4.52 -25.67 -14.94
N SER A 10 4.03 -25.01 -13.90
CA SER A 10 4.73 -23.91 -13.23
C SER A 10 5.33 -24.34 -11.90
N LYS A 11 6.53 -23.84 -11.59
CA LYS A 11 7.19 -24.05 -10.28
C LYS A 11 6.76 -23.01 -9.23
N SER A 12 6.18 -21.90 -9.68
CA SER A 12 5.66 -20.80 -8.86
C SER A 12 4.74 -19.95 -9.74
N MET A 13 3.77 -19.25 -9.13
CA MET A 13 2.96 -18.26 -9.84
C MET A 13 3.03 -16.90 -9.14
N VAL A 14 3.23 -15.86 -9.93
CA VAL A 14 3.22 -14.47 -9.46
C VAL A 14 2.06 -13.74 -10.12
N PHE A 15 1.20 -13.15 -9.29
CA PHE A 15 0.13 -12.28 -9.72
C PHE A 15 0.53 -10.84 -9.48
N THR A 16 0.22 -9.96 -10.42
CA THR A 16 0.52 -8.54 -10.28
C THR A 16 -0.55 -7.69 -10.92
N GLY A 17 -0.63 -6.46 -10.45
CA GLY A 17 -1.51 -5.45 -11.04
C GLY A 17 -1.31 -4.10 -10.38
N HIS A 18 -1.58 -3.06 -11.16
CA HIS A 18 -1.62 -1.68 -10.70
C HIS A 18 -3.08 -1.28 -10.45
N SER A 19 -3.31 -0.38 -9.48
CA SER A 19 -4.63 0.16 -9.20
C SER A 19 -5.66 -0.97 -8.93
N PHE A 20 -6.87 -0.90 -9.48
CA PHE A 20 -7.86 -1.97 -9.40
C PHE A 20 -7.38 -3.31 -9.97
N GLY A 21 -6.47 -3.30 -10.96
CA GLY A 21 -5.84 -4.52 -11.46
C GLY A 21 -5.09 -5.27 -10.37
N GLY A 22 -4.50 -4.56 -9.41
CA GLY A 22 -3.85 -5.16 -8.24
C GLY A 22 -4.84 -5.81 -7.27
N SER A 23 -6.00 -5.18 -7.07
CA SER A 23 -7.09 -5.76 -6.28
C SER A 23 -7.64 -7.04 -6.93
N ILE A 24 -7.82 -7.03 -8.25
CA ILE A 24 -8.22 -8.23 -9.01
C ILE A 24 -7.15 -9.32 -8.90
N ALA A 25 -5.87 -8.97 -9.05
CA ALA A 25 -4.74 -9.90 -8.91
C ALA A 25 -4.71 -10.56 -7.51
N SER A 26 -4.97 -9.78 -6.46
CA SER A 26 -5.01 -10.27 -5.08
C SER A 26 -6.18 -11.22 -4.85
N LEU A 27 -7.39 -10.88 -5.32
CA LEU A 27 -8.55 -11.77 -5.25
C LEU A 27 -8.31 -13.07 -6.00
N TYR A 28 -7.65 -12.99 -7.16
CA TYR A 28 -7.33 -14.17 -7.96
C TYR A 28 -6.27 -15.07 -7.30
N ALA A 29 -5.26 -14.48 -6.68
CA ALA A 29 -4.28 -15.21 -5.87
C ALA A 29 -4.94 -15.90 -4.67
N LEU A 30 -5.87 -15.23 -3.97
CA LEU A 30 -6.65 -15.84 -2.88
C LEU A 30 -7.53 -17.00 -3.37
N TRP A 31 -8.24 -16.82 -4.48
CA TRP A 31 -9.02 -17.89 -5.08
C TRP A 31 -8.16 -19.12 -5.38
N LEU A 32 -6.95 -18.91 -5.93
CA LEU A 32 -6.04 -19.99 -6.22
C LEU A 32 -5.48 -20.65 -4.95
N LEU A 33 -5.17 -19.87 -3.91
CA LEU A 33 -4.77 -20.40 -2.60
C LEU A 33 -5.87 -21.30 -2.00
N CYS A 34 -7.14 -20.89 -2.06
CA CYS A 34 -8.27 -21.73 -1.64
C CYS A 34 -8.37 -23.03 -2.46
N TYR A 35 -8.20 -22.94 -3.78
CA TYR A 35 -8.25 -24.09 -4.68
C TYR A 35 -7.10 -25.08 -4.39
N LEU A 36 -5.89 -24.57 -4.17
CA LEU A 36 -4.69 -25.37 -3.87
C LEU A 36 -4.78 -26.04 -2.49
N HIS A 37 -5.29 -25.31 -1.49
CA HIS A 37 -5.57 -25.86 -0.16
C HIS A 37 -6.49 -27.07 -0.23
N SER A 38 -7.48 -27.05 -1.14
CA SER A 38 -8.42 -28.16 -1.34
C SER A 38 -7.84 -29.32 -2.16
N SER A 39 -6.81 -29.08 -2.98
CA SER A 39 -6.29 -30.05 -3.97
C SER A 39 -4.94 -30.69 -3.60
N SER A 40 -4.44 -30.46 -2.37
CA SER A 40 -3.16 -30.99 -1.86
C SER A 40 -1.93 -30.66 -2.72
N SER A 41 -2.01 -29.63 -3.56
CA SER A 41 -0.89 -29.15 -4.39
C SER A 41 -0.20 -27.97 -3.72
N SER A 42 1.14 -27.96 -3.72
CA SER A 42 1.96 -26.97 -2.98
C SER A 42 2.79 -26.06 -3.88
N ILE A 43 2.17 -25.46 -4.90
CA ILE A 43 2.88 -24.48 -5.73
C ILE A 43 2.93 -23.13 -4.98
N PRO A 44 4.12 -22.51 -4.83
CA PRO A 44 4.24 -21.18 -4.25
C PRO A 44 3.48 -20.14 -5.08
N ILE A 45 2.58 -19.42 -4.40
CA ILE A 45 1.82 -18.30 -4.95
C ILE A 45 2.34 -17.01 -4.32
N PHE A 46 2.57 -15.99 -5.13
CA PHE A 46 2.89 -14.66 -4.63
C PHE A 46 2.08 -13.61 -5.39
N CYS A 47 1.68 -12.55 -4.71
CA CYS A 47 0.98 -11.43 -5.31
C CYS A 47 1.69 -10.13 -4.92
N ILE A 48 2.07 -9.35 -5.93
CA ILE A 48 2.63 -8.02 -5.75
C ILE A 48 1.71 -6.99 -6.42
N THR A 49 1.26 -5.98 -5.68
CA THR A 49 0.36 -4.95 -6.23
C THR A 49 0.99 -3.57 -6.13
N PHE A 50 0.56 -2.66 -6.99
CA PHE A 50 1.05 -1.27 -7.02
C PHE A 50 -0.13 -0.31 -6.92
N GLY A 51 -0.21 0.45 -5.83
CA GLY A 51 -1.28 1.43 -5.65
C GLY A 51 -2.68 0.84 -5.67
N SER A 52 -2.85 -0.40 -5.20
CA SER A 52 -4.16 -1.06 -5.19
C SER A 52 -5.00 -0.60 -4.00
N PRO A 53 -6.31 -0.35 -4.19
CA PRO A 53 -7.22 -0.12 -3.07
C PRO A 53 -7.34 -1.37 -2.20
N LEU A 54 -7.67 -1.18 -0.92
CA LEU A 54 -7.82 -2.25 0.07
C LEU A 54 -8.87 -3.30 -0.35
N LEU A 55 -8.74 -4.51 0.16
CA LEU A 55 -9.73 -5.58 -0.04
C LEU A 55 -10.23 -6.11 1.28
N GLY A 56 -11.55 -6.25 1.34
CA GLY A 56 -12.23 -6.86 2.48
C GLY A 56 -12.11 -6.06 3.76
N ASN A 57 -12.82 -6.55 4.77
CA ASN A 57 -12.85 -5.97 6.10
C ASN A 57 -11.89 -6.70 7.05
N GLU A 58 -11.97 -6.39 8.33
CA GLU A 58 -11.14 -7.03 9.34
C GLU A 58 -11.34 -8.57 9.39
N SER A 59 -12.57 -9.06 9.22
CA SER A 59 -12.83 -10.50 9.18
C SER A 59 -12.13 -11.19 8.01
N PHE A 60 -12.06 -10.53 6.86
CA PHE A 60 -11.30 -10.99 5.71
C PHE A 60 -9.80 -11.04 6.00
N SER A 61 -9.23 -9.98 6.56
CA SER A 61 -7.81 -9.96 6.97
C SER A 61 -7.48 -11.03 8.02
N ARG A 62 -8.37 -11.25 9.00
CA ARG A 62 -8.23 -12.33 9.99
C ARG A 62 -8.26 -13.72 9.38
N ALA A 63 -9.09 -13.96 8.36
CA ALA A 63 -9.13 -15.24 7.66
C ALA A 63 -7.78 -15.52 6.96
N ILE A 64 -7.23 -14.53 6.26
CA ILE A 64 -5.92 -14.62 5.60
C ILE A 64 -4.81 -14.90 6.62
N LEU A 65 -4.85 -14.24 7.78
CA LEU A 65 -3.90 -14.47 8.86
C LEU A 65 -3.97 -15.90 9.41
N ARG A 66 -5.18 -16.43 9.63
CA ARG A 66 -5.39 -17.80 10.15
C ARG A 66 -4.84 -18.87 9.21
N GLU A 67 -5.01 -18.67 7.91
CA GLU A 67 -4.47 -19.56 6.87
C GLU A 67 -2.97 -19.37 6.61
N ARG A 68 -2.33 -18.41 7.30
CA ARG A 68 -0.93 -18.01 7.10
C ARG A 68 -0.63 -17.56 5.67
N TRP A 69 -1.64 -17.03 4.98
CA TRP A 69 -1.50 -16.53 3.61
C TRP A 69 -0.96 -15.11 3.52
N GLY A 70 -0.78 -14.41 4.65
CA GLY A 70 -0.28 -13.03 4.66
C GLY A 70 1.06 -12.85 3.94
N GLY A 71 1.98 -13.81 4.08
CA GLY A 71 3.29 -13.78 3.43
C GLY A 71 3.26 -13.95 1.90
N ASN A 72 2.10 -14.27 1.32
CA ASN A 72 1.90 -14.37 -0.12
C ASN A 72 1.59 -13.01 -0.78
N PHE A 73 1.39 -11.94 0.00
CA PHE A 73 0.93 -10.64 -0.52
C PHE A 73 1.88 -9.50 -0.15
N CYS A 74 2.28 -8.73 -1.15
CA CYS A 74 3.06 -7.50 -0.99
C CYS A 74 2.39 -6.35 -1.73
N HIS A 75 1.96 -5.34 -0.98
CA HIS A 75 1.27 -4.17 -1.50
C HIS A 75 2.24 -2.99 -1.52
N VAL A 76 2.68 -2.59 -2.72
CA VAL A 76 3.56 -1.44 -2.92
C VAL A 76 2.70 -0.17 -2.97
N VAL A 77 3.01 0.79 -2.11
CA VAL A 77 2.25 2.04 -1.93
C VAL A 77 3.20 3.22 -1.98
N SER A 78 3.05 4.11 -2.96
CA SER A 78 3.81 5.35 -3.02
C SER A 78 3.30 6.37 -1.99
N LYS A 79 4.15 7.34 -1.64
CA LYS A 79 3.93 8.28 -0.54
C LYS A 79 2.58 8.99 -0.62
N HIS A 80 2.26 9.60 -1.73
CA HIS A 80 1.10 10.47 -1.90
C HIS A 80 -0.10 9.79 -2.60
N ASP A 81 0.06 8.58 -3.13
CA ASP A 81 -0.99 7.91 -3.90
C ASP A 81 -2.34 7.73 -3.18
N ILE A 82 -3.39 8.43 -3.59
CA ILE A 82 -4.68 8.33 -2.91
C ILE A 82 -5.38 6.96 -3.10
N MET A 83 -4.99 6.12 -4.07
CA MET A 83 -5.70 4.88 -4.40
C MET A 83 -5.82 3.87 -3.25
N PRO A 84 -4.72 3.46 -2.58
CA PRO A 84 -4.79 2.60 -1.41
C PRO A 84 -5.59 3.16 -0.25
N ARG A 85 -5.89 4.47 -0.27
CA ARG A 85 -6.59 5.21 0.79
C ARG A 85 -8.08 5.42 0.50
N LEU A 86 -8.55 5.19 -0.73
CA LEU A 86 -9.93 5.49 -1.14
C LEU A 86 -11.00 4.79 -0.29
N LEU A 87 -10.82 3.49 -0.04
CA LEU A 87 -11.87 2.65 0.54
C LEU A 87 -11.99 2.77 2.07
N PHE A 88 -11.27 3.70 2.70
CA PHE A 88 -11.55 4.09 4.09
C PHE A 88 -12.79 4.99 4.21
N ALA A 89 -13.14 5.69 3.13
CA ALA A 89 -14.29 6.56 3.08
C ALA A 89 -15.49 5.87 2.39
N PRO A 90 -16.74 6.09 2.86
CA PRO A 90 -17.94 5.66 2.16
C PRO A 90 -18.15 6.55 0.94
N LEU A 91 -17.51 6.19 -0.16
CA LEU A 91 -17.57 6.97 -1.40
C LEU A 91 -18.95 6.84 -2.05
N LEU A 92 -19.58 7.99 -2.34
CA LEU A 92 -20.79 8.03 -3.16
C LEU A 92 -20.45 7.65 -4.60
N THR A 93 -21.31 6.86 -5.24
CA THR A 93 -21.11 6.31 -6.60
C THR A 93 -20.74 7.39 -7.63
N HIS A 94 -21.30 8.60 -7.51
CA HIS A 94 -21.02 9.71 -8.42
C HIS A 94 -19.59 10.27 -8.27
N GLN A 95 -19.11 10.50 -7.04
CA GLN A 95 -17.76 11.00 -6.80
C GLN A 95 -16.70 10.01 -7.27
N LEU A 96 -16.95 8.72 -7.01
CA LEU A 96 -16.07 7.64 -7.45
C LEU A 96 -16.03 7.57 -8.99
N HIS A 97 -17.17 7.68 -9.67
CA HIS A 97 -17.22 7.66 -11.13
C HIS A 97 -16.45 8.84 -11.77
N LEU A 98 -16.59 10.05 -11.24
CA LEU A 98 -15.86 11.23 -11.75
C LEU A 98 -14.34 11.07 -11.61
N LEU A 99 -13.87 10.54 -10.48
CA LEU A 99 -12.44 10.34 -10.22
C LEU A 99 -11.86 9.21 -11.04
N LEU A 100 -12.59 8.10 -11.18
CA LEU A 100 -12.17 7.00 -12.07
C LEU A 100 -12.09 7.47 -13.52
N ASN A 101 -13.05 8.28 -13.97
CA ASN A 101 -13.00 8.88 -15.30
C ASN A 101 -11.81 9.84 -15.43
N HIS A 102 -11.55 10.68 -14.43
CA HIS A 102 -10.41 11.59 -14.44
C HIS A 102 -9.07 10.84 -14.46
N TRP A 103 -8.92 9.77 -13.70
CA TRP A 103 -7.74 8.89 -13.78
C TRP A 103 -7.63 8.19 -15.11
N HIS A 104 -8.73 7.65 -15.63
CA HIS A 104 -8.71 6.97 -16.93
C HIS A 104 -8.26 7.93 -18.03
N LEU A 105 -8.76 9.17 -18.02
CA LEU A 105 -8.34 10.21 -18.95
C LEU A 105 -6.88 10.65 -18.73
N SER A 106 -6.43 10.76 -17.48
CA SER A 106 -5.04 11.10 -17.14
C SER A 106 -4.06 10.00 -17.56
N MET A 107 -4.44 8.73 -17.43
CA MET A 107 -3.67 7.59 -17.93
C MET A 107 -3.64 7.56 -19.46
N ALA A 108 -4.78 7.84 -20.12
CA ALA A 108 -4.88 7.87 -21.58
C ALA A 108 -4.10 9.05 -22.20
N SER A 109 -4.08 10.21 -21.53
CA SER A 109 -3.38 11.41 -22.02
C SER A 109 -1.85 11.31 -21.87
N GLN A 110 -1.33 10.55 -20.91
CA GLN A 110 0.10 10.23 -20.88
C GLN A 110 0.55 9.39 -22.08
N GLN A 111 -0.36 8.69 -22.76
CA GLN A 111 -0.08 7.94 -23.99
C GLN A 111 -0.31 8.75 -25.28
N ILE A 112 -1.12 9.80 -25.22
CA ILE A 112 -1.52 10.62 -26.37
C ILE A 112 -1.25 12.07 -26.00
N GLY A 113 -0.11 12.62 -26.46
CA GLY A 113 0.44 13.91 -26.04
C GLY A 113 -0.39 15.17 -26.35
N ASN A 114 -1.62 15.25 -25.86
CA ASN A 114 -2.45 16.44 -25.97
C ASN A 114 -3.39 16.60 -24.75
N PRO A 115 -3.15 17.57 -23.85
CA PRO A 115 -3.92 17.76 -22.62
C PRO A 115 -5.23 18.57 -22.79
N ALA A 116 -5.59 18.98 -24.00
CA ALA A 116 -6.61 20.02 -24.24
C ALA A 116 -8.09 19.57 -24.11
N GLY A 117 -8.38 18.32 -23.76
CA GLY A 117 -9.76 17.76 -23.76
C GLY A 117 -10.23 17.14 -22.45
N VAL A 118 -9.44 17.19 -21.37
CA VAL A 118 -9.83 16.59 -20.10
C VAL A 118 -10.83 17.54 -19.41
N LEU A 119 -12.06 17.08 -19.19
CA LEU A 119 -13.01 17.77 -18.30
C LEU A 119 -12.35 17.88 -16.93
N GLN A 120 -11.88 19.09 -16.61
CA GLN A 120 -11.25 19.35 -15.32
C GLN A 120 -12.33 19.46 -14.27
N VAL A 121 -12.25 18.60 -13.26
CA VAL A 121 -13.01 18.75 -12.03
C VAL A 121 -12.58 20.08 -11.39
N PRO A 122 -13.51 20.95 -10.96
CA PRO A 122 -13.16 22.19 -10.27
C PRO A 122 -12.21 21.93 -9.09
N ASP A 123 -11.24 22.82 -8.87
CA ASP A 123 -10.24 22.63 -7.81
C ASP A 123 -10.86 22.57 -6.40
N GLU A 124 -11.99 23.26 -6.19
CA GLU A 124 -12.76 23.18 -4.95
C GLU A 124 -13.32 21.77 -4.70
N ASP A 125 -13.91 21.13 -5.73
CA ASP A 125 -14.45 19.77 -5.65
C ASP A 125 -13.33 18.75 -5.39
N LYS A 126 -12.17 18.93 -6.04
CA LYS A 126 -10.98 18.10 -5.81
C LYS A 126 -10.48 18.20 -4.38
N ALA A 127 -10.39 19.41 -3.84
CA ALA A 127 -9.95 19.67 -2.47
C ALA A 127 -10.96 19.12 -1.46
N GLU A 128 -12.26 19.32 -1.69
CA GLU A 128 -13.31 18.76 -0.84
C GLU A 128 -13.25 17.24 -0.81
N PHE A 129 -13.11 16.60 -1.96
CA PHE A 129 -12.97 15.16 -2.06
C PHE A 129 -11.76 14.64 -1.29
N LEU A 130 -10.60 15.26 -1.47
CA LEU A 130 -9.38 14.83 -0.77
C LEU A 130 -9.54 14.98 0.75
N ARG A 131 -10.07 16.11 1.22
CA ARG A 131 -10.36 16.32 2.66
C ARG A 131 -11.32 15.27 3.18
N PHE A 132 -12.35 14.90 2.40
CA PHE A 132 -13.30 13.87 2.79
C PHE A 132 -12.62 12.52 3.01
N VAL A 133 -11.79 12.07 2.06
CA VAL A 133 -11.04 10.80 2.19
C VAL A 133 -10.07 10.86 3.38
N LEU A 134 -9.34 11.97 3.53
CA LEU A 134 -8.37 12.15 4.62
C LEU A 134 -9.02 12.16 6.00
N ALA A 135 -10.20 12.78 6.16
CA ALA A 135 -10.92 12.78 7.43
C ALA A 135 -11.33 11.37 7.88
N TYR A 136 -11.77 10.51 6.94
CA TYR A 136 -12.07 9.11 7.24
C TYR A 136 -10.83 8.30 7.56
N LEU A 137 -9.73 8.54 6.85
CA LEU A 137 -8.45 7.87 7.10
C LEU A 137 -7.85 8.27 8.45
N GLU A 138 -7.90 9.54 8.81
CA GLU A 138 -7.49 10.04 10.13
C GLU A 138 -8.29 9.36 11.24
N ARG A 139 -9.63 9.36 11.12
CA ARG A 139 -10.51 8.68 12.08
C ARG A 139 -10.18 7.19 12.19
N SER A 140 -9.94 6.52 11.07
CA SER A 140 -9.55 5.10 11.04
C SER A 140 -8.22 4.86 11.75
N SER A 141 -7.26 5.79 11.62
CA SER A 141 -5.95 5.71 12.29
C SER A 141 -6.04 5.84 13.82
N GLN A 142 -7.04 6.59 14.32
CA GLN A 142 -7.31 6.77 15.74
C GLN A 142 -8.06 5.55 16.32
N LEU A 143 -9.14 5.14 15.66
CA LEU A 143 -9.98 4.00 16.08
C LEU A 143 -9.25 2.64 16.03
N ALA A 144 -8.24 2.50 15.17
CA ALA A 144 -7.41 1.30 15.10
C ALA A 144 -6.71 0.96 16.44
N VAL A 145 -6.59 1.94 17.36
CA VAL A 145 -6.03 1.76 18.71
C VAL A 145 -7.10 1.42 19.75
N GLU A 146 -8.34 1.86 19.57
CA GLU A 146 -9.39 1.86 20.60
C GLU A 146 -10.36 0.68 20.53
N GLY A 147 -10.19 -0.24 19.58
CA GLY A 147 -10.93 -1.52 19.56
C GLY A 147 -12.38 -1.44 19.08
N GLU A 148 -12.95 -0.25 18.83
CA GLU A 148 -14.23 -0.07 18.15
C GLU A 148 -14.06 -0.25 16.63
N ARG A 149 -14.08 -1.52 16.19
CA ARG A 149 -13.83 -1.90 14.79
C ARG A 149 -15.16 -2.06 14.05
N ARG A 150 -15.59 -1.01 13.34
CA ARG A 150 -16.73 -1.05 12.41
C ARG A 150 -16.33 -1.66 11.06
N GLU A 151 -17.34 -1.93 10.22
CA GLU A 151 -17.31 -2.50 8.86
C GLU A 151 -16.47 -1.70 7.83
N MET A 152 -15.23 -1.37 8.17
CA MET A 152 -14.28 -0.66 7.30
C MET A 152 -13.36 -1.66 6.61
N PHE A 153 -12.82 -1.24 5.47
CA PHE A 153 -11.76 -1.99 4.82
C PHE A 153 -10.53 -2.06 5.72
N TRP A 154 -9.85 -3.21 5.70
CA TRP A 154 -8.74 -3.47 6.61
C TRP A 154 -7.53 -4.04 5.86
N PRO A 155 -6.30 -3.57 6.14
CA PRO A 155 -5.09 -4.10 5.51
C PRO A 155 -4.87 -5.59 5.78
N PHE A 156 -4.29 -6.29 4.82
CA PHE A 156 -3.78 -7.66 4.96
C PHE A 156 -2.45 -7.80 4.18
N GLY A 157 -1.64 -8.79 4.52
CA GLY A 157 -0.32 -8.96 3.90
C GLY A 157 0.68 -7.87 4.30
N SER A 158 1.78 -7.79 3.56
CA SER A 158 2.86 -6.83 3.81
C SER A 158 2.70 -5.59 2.93
N TYR A 159 2.95 -4.40 3.47
CA TYR A 159 2.89 -3.14 2.73
C TYR A 159 4.28 -2.52 2.61
N LEU A 160 4.74 -2.30 1.38
CA LEU A 160 5.97 -1.57 1.10
C LEU A 160 5.63 -0.13 0.73
N PHE A 161 5.86 0.79 1.67
CA PHE A 161 5.71 2.22 1.44
C PHE A 161 6.97 2.78 0.79
N CYS A 162 6.80 3.50 -0.32
CA CYS A 162 7.89 3.96 -1.18
C CYS A 162 7.90 5.49 -1.33
N SER A 163 9.09 6.08 -1.32
CA SER A 163 9.35 7.46 -1.73
C SER A 163 10.67 7.55 -2.50
N LYS A 164 11.09 8.77 -2.87
CA LYS A 164 12.36 8.98 -3.58
C LYS A 164 13.57 8.64 -2.71
N GLU A 165 13.40 8.73 -1.39
CA GLU A 165 14.44 8.53 -0.37
C GLU A 165 14.62 7.06 0.02
N GLY A 166 13.69 6.19 -0.37
CA GLY A 166 13.72 4.76 -0.05
C GLY A 166 12.32 4.25 0.27
N GLY A 167 12.24 3.24 1.14
CA GLY A 167 10.97 2.67 1.53
C GLY A 167 11.02 1.86 2.82
N ILE A 168 9.85 1.62 3.38
CA ILE A 168 9.65 0.86 4.62
C ILE A 168 8.61 -0.23 4.37
N CYS A 169 8.88 -1.43 4.87
CA CYS A 169 7.92 -2.54 4.86
C CYS A 169 7.22 -2.62 6.22
N LEU A 170 5.89 -2.70 6.22
CA LEU A 170 5.04 -2.80 7.40
C LEU A 170 4.04 -3.94 7.23
N GLU A 171 3.91 -4.78 8.25
CA GLU A 171 2.94 -5.91 8.27
C GLU A 171 1.80 -5.70 9.27
N ASN A 172 2.04 -4.87 10.30
CA ASN A 172 1.01 -4.55 11.28
C ASN A 172 -0.02 -3.59 10.68
N ALA A 173 -1.28 -4.04 10.55
CA ALA A 173 -2.34 -3.27 9.92
C ALA A 173 -2.58 -1.89 10.55
N VAL A 174 -2.47 -1.75 11.88
CA VAL A 174 -2.61 -0.45 12.57
C VAL A 174 -1.51 0.51 12.13
N SER A 175 -0.27 0.01 12.01
CA SER A 175 0.88 0.78 11.54
C SER A 175 0.71 1.17 10.07
N VAL A 176 0.19 0.27 9.23
CA VAL A 176 -0.14 0.55 7.82
C VAL A 176 -1.15 1.68 7.69
N ILE A 177 -2.25 1.65 8.44
CA ILE A 177 -3.29 2.69 8.41
C ILE A 177 -2.71 4.05 8.86
N LYS A 178 -1.92 4.04 9.95
CA LYS A 178 -1.24 5.27 10.42
C LYS A 178 -0.25 5.81 9.40
N MET A 179 0.51 4.94 8.74
CA MET A 179 1.44 5.33 7.70
C MET A 179 0.72 5.91 6.48
N MET A 180 -0.38 5.28 6.05
CA MET A 180 -1.24 5.80 4.98
C MET A 180 -1.74 7.21 5.28
N HIS A 181 -2.15 7.47 6.53
CA HIS A 181 -2.59 8.80 6.98
C HIS A 181 -1.44 9.82 6.95
N LEU A 182 -0.31 9.51 7.58
CA LEU A 182 0.81 10.44 7.73
C LEU A 182 1.42 10.87 6.39
N MET A 183 1.46 9.97 5.39
CA MET A 183 2.11 10.27 4.12
C MET A 183 1.30 11.17 3.18
N VAL A 184 -0.02 11.33 3.36
CA VAL A 184 -0.90 12.09 2.44
C VAL A 184 -1.41 13.40 3.06
N ALA A 185 -1.04 13.70 4.32
CA ALA A 185 -1.61 14.82 5.07
C ALA A 185 -1.32 16.24 4.52
N THR A 186 -0.42 16.39 3.54
CA THR A 186 0.07 17.71 3.08
C THR A 186 0.07 17.90 1.56
N VAL A 187 -0.71 17.13 0.80
CA VAL A 187 -0.69 17.16 -0.68
C VAL A 187 -2.03 17.53 -1.31
N SER A 188 -1.98 17.95 -2.56
CA SER A 188 -3.14 18.16 -3.44
C SER A 188 -3.56 16.86 -4.15
N LEU A 189 -4.79 16.82 -4.69
CA LEU A 189 -5.28 15.64 -5.41
C LEU A 189 -4.47 15.37 -6.68
N ASP A 190 -4.02 16.42 -7.38
CA ASP A 190 -3.22 16.28 -8.59
C ASP A 190 -1.85 15.63 -8.30
N GLU A 191 -1.22 15.97 -7.17
CA GLU A 191 -0.01 15.30 -6.69
C GLU A 191 -0.26 13.82 -6.36
N CYS A 192 -1.40 13.50 -5.75
CA CYS A 192 -1.80 12.11 -5.51
C CYS A 192 -1.96 11.32 -6.81
N ILE A 193 -2.57 11.92 -7.84
CA ILE A 193 -2.75 11.31 -9.16
C ILE A 193 -1.40 11.06 -9.82
N MET A 194 -0.52 12.07 -9.83
CA MET A 194 0.82 11.93 -10.38
C MET A 194 1.61 10.84 -9.68
N ASP A 195 1.55 10.79 -8.35
CA ASP A 195 2.27 9.80 -7.56
C ASP A 195 1.74 8.37 -7.77
N HIS A 196 0.44 8.23 -8.04
CA HIS A 196 -0.17 6.95 -8.41
C HIS A 196 0.36 6.39 -9.74
N LEU A 197 0.81 7.25 -10.64
CA LEU A 197 1.38 6.87 -11.94
C LEU A 197 2.91 6.64 -11.87
N ASN A 198 3.55 7.01 -10.76
CA ASN A 198 5.01 7.10 -10.66
C ASN A 198 5.70 5.84 -10.10
N TYR A 199 5.01 4.70 -10.00
CA TYR A 199 5.58 3.47 -9.46
C TYR A 199 6.82 2.97 -10.21
N GLY A 200 6.89 3.21 -11.53
CA GLY A 200 8.04 2.84 -12.34
C GLY A 200 9.35 3.48 -11.87
N ASP A 201 9.31 4.78 -11.57
CA ASP A 201 10.47 5.53 -11.08
C ASP A 201 10.93 5.02 -9.72
N TYR A 202 10.00 4.78 -8.79
CA TYR A 202 10.33 4.25 -7.47
C TYR A 202 11.03 2.89 -7.57
N ILE A 203 10.43 1.95 -8.31
CA ILE A 203 10.97 0.59 -8.48
C ILE A 203 12.33 0.64 -9.20
N GLY A 204 12.46 1.48 -10.22
CA GLY A 204 13.73 1.70 -10.92
C GLY A 204 14.83 2.18 -9.98
N ASN A 205 14.48 3.13 -9.10
CA ASN A 205 15.42 3.67 -8.11
C ASN A 205 15.82 2.61 -7.07
N PHE A 206 14.86 1.85 -6.51
CA PHE A 206 15.17 0.74 -5.60
C PHE A 206 16.08 -0.31 -6.24
N SER A 207 15.79 -0.68 -7.48
CA SER A 207 16.58 -1.67 -8.22
C SER A 207 18.02 -1.17 -8.42
N SER A 208 18.18 0.10 -8.80
CA SER A 208 19.50 0.74 -8.95
C SER A 208 20.26 0.81 -7.62
N GLN A 209 19.60 1.22 -6.53
CA GLN A 209 20.21 1.29 -5.20
C GLN A 209 20.60 -0.08 -4.67
N PHE A 210 19.78 -1.11 -4.89
CA PHE A 210 20.10 -2.48 -4.50
C PHE A 210 21.31 -3.02 -5.26
N LEU A 211 21.38 -2.81 -6.57
CA LEU A 211 22.54 -3.18 -7.38
C LEU A 211 23.82 -2.47 -6.92
N LYS A 212 23.73 -1.18 -6.58
CA LYS A 212 24.87 -0.39 -6.05
C LYS A 212 25.29 -0.86 -4.65
N ARG A 213 24.35 -1.16 -3.74
CA ARG A 213 24.66 -1.68 -2.39
C ARG A 213 25.22 -3.09 -2.41
N ARG A 214 24.79 -3.95 -3.34
CA ARG A 214 25.39 -5.27 -3.54
C ARG A 214 26.87 -5.18 -3.90
N ASN A 215 27.28 -4.11 -4.57
CA ASN A 215 28.69 -3.82 -4.86
C ASN A 215 29.46 -3.22 -3.66
N PHE A 216 28.77 -2.84 -2.57
CA PHE A 216 29.32 -2.06 -1.44
C PHE A 216 29.32 -2.80 -0.09
N MET A 217 28.89 -4.07 -0.02
CA MET A 217 28.86 -4.86 1.22
C MET A 217 30.27 -5.32 1.65
N GLN A 218 31.12 -4.34 1.97
CA GLN A 218 32.40 -4.51 2.67
C GLN A 218 32.64 -3.25 3.54
N GLY A 219 31.84 -3.05 4.58
CA GLY A 219 32.06 -1.95 5.53
C GLY A 219 30.91 -1.79 6.52
N GLY A 220 31.13 -2.24 7.75
CA GLY A 220 30.13 -2.30 8.82
C GLY A 220 29.82 -0.94 9.48
N LEU A 221 28.71 -0.91 10.23
CA LEU A 221 28.38 0.16 11.16
C LEU A 221 27.92 -0.42 12.50
N GLY A 222 28.50 0.12 13.58
CA GLY A 222 28.35 -0.29 14.97
C GLY A 222 27.11 0.28 15.68
N PRO A 223 26.97 0.04 17.01
CA PRO A 223 25.67 -0.10 17.66
C PRO A 223 25.18 1.20 18.31
N CYS A 224 24.22 1.87 17.69
CA CYS A 224 23.11 2.48 18.44
C CYS A 224 22.05 1.39 18.67
N SER A 225 21.14 1.54 19.64
CA SER A 225 20.02 0.60 19.85
C SER A 225 19.40 0.28 18.48
N SER A 226 19.65 -0.93 17.98
CA SER A 226 19.57 -1.23 16.54
C SER A 226 18.17 -1.03 15.98
N TYR A 227 17.17 -1.09 16.87
CA TYR A 227 15.78 -0.85 16.58
C TYR A 227 15.43 0.64 16.38
N GLU A 228 15.81 1.54 17.28
CA GLU A 228 15.45 2.97 17.17
C GLU A 228 16.20 3.65 16.03
N ALA A 229 17.48 3.29 15.85
CA ALA A 229 18.26 3.73 14.70
C ALA A 229 17.67 3.18 13.38
N GLY A 230 17.26 1.91 13.37
CA GLY A 230 16.58 1.29 12.22
C GLY A 230 15.23 1.95 11.91
N LEU A 231 14.43 2.24 12.94
CA LEU A 231 13.13 2.90 12.82
C LEU A 231 13.28 4.35 12.32
N ALA A 232 14.22 5.11 12.86
CA ALA A 232 14.51 6.47 12.42
C ALA A 232 14.95 6.50 10.95
N LEU A 233 15.85 5.59 10.55
CA LEU A 233 16.28 5.44 9.16
C LEU A 233 15.10 5.04 8.25
N ALA A 234 14.23 4.14 8.69
CA ALA A 234 13.08 3.71 7.90
C ALA A 234 12.02 4.82 7.72
N LEU A 235 11.77 5.61 8.78
CA LEU A 235 10.91 6.79 8.70
C LEU A 235 11.51 7.89 7.81
N GLN A 236 12.82 8.06 7.85
CA GLN A 236 13.54 8.97 6.95
C GLN A 236 13.44 8.50 5.49
N SER A 237 13.64 7.22 5.22
CA SER A 237 13.47 6.61 3.89
C SER A 237 12.03 6.68 3.38
N SER A 238 11.05 6.93 4.25
CA SER A 238 9.66 7.15 3.87
C SER A 238 9.31 8.63 3.67
N GLY A 239 10.28 9.53 3.88
CA GLY A 239 10.12 10.97 3.75
C GLY A 239 9.30 11.64 4.87
N LEU A 240 9.19 11.02 6.06
CA LEU A 240 8.42 11.54 7.21
C LEU A 240 9.28 12.19 8.32
N ALA A 241 10.61 12.23 8.16
CA ALA A 241 11.55 12.65 9.22
C ALA A 241 11.24 14.02 9.85
N TRP A 242 10.73 14.98 9.05
CA TRP A 242 10.48 16.35 9.50
C TRP A 242 9.09 16.57 10.13
N GLN A 243 8.14 15.65 9.92
CA GLN A 243 6.76 15.79 10.42
C GLN A 243 6.56 15.23 11.83
N ILE A 244 7.54 14.49 12.38
CA ILE A 244 7.43 13.78 13.66
C ILE A 244 8.18 14.51 14.81
N GLN A 245 8.80 15.67 14.54
CA GLN A 245 9.42 16.49 15.60
C GLN A 245 8.37 17.18 16.47
N GLY A 246 7.85 16.46 17.46
CA GLY A 246 6.97 16.98 18.50
C GLY A 246 5.84 16.02 18.86
N LYS A 247 6.09 15.15 19.84
CA LYS A 247 5.10 14.29 20.51
C LYS A 247 4.35 13.27 19.62
N LYS A 248 5.00 12.15 19.24
CA LYS A 248 4.33 10.86 18.96
C LYS A 248 5.27 9.66 18.69
N LEU A 249 6.46 9.60 19.31
CA LEU A 249 7.31 8.39 19.22
C LEU A 249 6.71 7.16 19.93
N ASP A 250 5.73 7.35 20.83
CA ASP A 250 5.09 6.25 21.57
C ASP A 250 4.22 5.31 20.72
N ILE A 251 3.97 5.65 19.45
CA ILE A 251 3.13 4.84 18.55
C ILE A 251 3.81 3.52 18.15
N PHE A 252 5.13 3.47 18.09
CA PHE A 252 5.88 2.29 17.64
C PHE A 252 6.38 1.41 18.80
N CYS A 253 6.38 1.89 20.04
CA CYS A 253 6.90 1.17 21.21
C CYS A 253 5.90 0.23 21.91
N SER A 254 4.61 0.27 21.56
CA SER A 254 3.56 -0.44 22.32
C SER A 254 3.30 -1.88 21.88
N SER A 255 3.88 -2.36 20.76
CA SER A 255 3.65 -3.73 20.27
C SER A 255 4.68 -4.77 20.72
N SER A 256 5.75 -4.38 21.44
CA SER A 256 6.80 -5.31 21.88
C SER A 256 6.71 -5.72 23.36
N ARG A 257 5.74 -5.18 24.13
CA ARG A 257 5.63 -5.44 25.58
C ARG A 257 4.70 -6.60 25.98
N HIS A 258 4.29 -7.46 25.06
CA HIS A 258 3.40 -8.60 25.37
C HIS A 258 3.94 -9.98 24.94
N CYS A 259 5.24 -10.09 24.62
CA CYS A 259 5.87 -11.39 24.34
C CYS A 259 6.78 -11.91 25.45
N ASP A 260 6.94 -11.19 26.57
CA ASP A 260 7.74 -11.65 27.71
C ASP A 260 6.89 -11.67 28.99
N SER A 261 6.07 -12.71 29.14
CA SER A 261 5.53 -13.22 30.42
C SER A 261 5.01 -14.65 30.23
#